data_AF-A0A967RLA5-F1
#
_entry.id   AF-A0A967RLA5-F1
#
_cell.length_a   1.000
_cell.length_b   1.000
_cell.length_c   1.000
_cell.angle_alpha   90.00
_cell.angle_beta   90.00
_cell.angle_gamma   90.00
#
_symmetry.space_group_name_H-M   'P 1'
#
loop_
_entity.id
_entity.type
_entity.pdbx_description
1 polymer ?
#
loop_
_entity_poly.entity_id
_entity_poly.type
_entity_poly.pdbx_seq_one_letter_code
_entity_poly.pdbx_strand_id
1 'polypeptide(L)'
;MNKSNLNWYFMLLCLHIAVVLAGCHTLRAADNALPGSFAELLDCRSIPRMKSWRTFQASGYDRGGGFFDSGNFLRIEDNRNYVLMEADGPGCIDRMWFTYKSPVGKEPYDLLIFLDSYDKPAIRIDLDALFSGKHRPFVAPIAGTCGNKNHPARYSYVPIGFQRSCRVVLIPTAPEEQYQYRTNSYGMKIPHIYYQITYRKFRPDTQVRRFQWALDQKESKALAKTQSVWNNAGMSPWAEIEDMKEKDMKVDVEPNSCKSLFEIAGSAVIYGLELFTEEPQALWLQMFWDGAANPDVNVPLGPFFASGSSGKPNRDVRGLWMGCTEDLYYCYFPMPFRRAAKIQIRSHAKEKVSIKARLKYRTEATGDTDGLFCARRYDHLLPPTGKNYTVLDTAGRGHFAGLVMDRPGHMEGDDFFFADGEEQPSIHGTGTEDFFNFAWGLGHTASLPLHGITIQSNTPVCYRVHLPAAVPFQDSLLVTWEHGHDTKRGANFHKGRYSGVVFYYRLPPP
;
A
#
# COMPACT_ATOMS: atom_id res chain seq x y z
N MET A 1 -55.31 53.57 -23.16
CA MET A 1 -55.73 52.32 -22.48
C MET A 1 -55.63 51.24 -23.55
N ASN A 2 -54.88 50.15 -23.48
CA ASN A 2 -54.46 49.32 -22.35
C ASN A 2 -53.07 48.72 -22.62
N LYS A 3 -52.32 48.46 -21.54
CA LYS A 3 -51.04 47.74 -21.50
C LYS A 3 -51.29 46.24 -21.72
N SER A 4 -50.80 45.67 -22.80
CA SER A 4 -50.49 44.23 -22.91
C SER A 4 -49.85 43.98 -24.27
N ASN A 5 -48.54 43.70 -24.31
CA ASN A 5 -47.84 42.88 -25.33
C ASN A 5 -46.33 43.05 -25.22
N LEU A 6 -45.78 43.01 -24.00
CA LEU A 6 -44.34 43.00 -23.80
C LEU A 6 -43.99 42.12 -22.60
N ASN A 7 -44.43 40.85 -22.62
CA ASN A 7 -44.05 39.90 -21.58
C ASN A 7 -44.11 38.41 -21.99
N TRP A 8 -44.05 38.09 -23.29
CA TRP A 8 -44.09 36.69 -23.75
C TRP A 8 -42.79 36.19 -24.41
N TYR A 9 -41.88 37.09 -24.82
CA TYR A 9 -40.62 36.68 -25.44
C TYR A 9 -39.44 36.50 -24.46
N PHE A 10 -39.55 36.98 -23.22
CA PHE A 10 -38.49 36.81 -22.21
C PHE A 10 -38.65 35.57 -21.32
N MET A 11 -39.83 34.94 -21.30
CA MET A 11 -40.09 33.76 -20.47
C MET A 11 -39.80 32.43 -21.18
N LEU A 12 -39.71 32.42 -22.51
CA LEU A 12 -39.39 31.22 -23.31
C LEU A 12 -37.88 31.04 -23.55
N LEU A 13 -37.06 32.08 -23.38
CA LEU A 13 -35.60 31.98 -23.53
C LEU A 13 -34.91 31.47 -22.23
N CYS A 14 -35.55 31.59 -21.08
CA CYS A 14 -35.03 31.06 -19.81
C CYS A 14 -35.39 29.59 -19.55
N LEU A 15 -36.30 28.99 -20.32
CA LEU A 15 -36.70 27.58 -20.15
C LEU A 15 -35.94 26.59 -21.04
N HIS A 16 -35.21 27.06 -22.06
CA HIS A 16 -34.43 26.20 -22.98
C HIS A 16 -32.91 26.16 -22.68
N ILE A 17 -32.43 26.92 -21.69
CA ILE A 17 -31.03 26.84 -21.21
C ILE A 17 -30.92 26.03 -19.90
N ALA A 18 -32.04 25.74 -19.23
CA ALA A 18 -32.04 25.02 -17.95
C ALA A 18 -32.18 23.48 -18.06
N VAL A 19 -32.34 22.90 -19.26
CA VAL A 19 -32.60 21.45 -19.43
C VAL A 19 -31.43 20.68 -20.08
N VAL A 20 -30.36 21.35 -20.51
CA VAL A 20 -29.18 20.66 -21.10
C VAL A 20 -28.03 20.45 -20.10
N LEU A 21 -28.11 20.98 -18.87
CA LEU A 21 -27.06 20.82 -17.84
C LEU A 21 -27.45 19.88 -16.68
N ALA A 22 -28.62 19.25 -16.72
CA ALA A 22 -29.06 18.27 -15.71
C ALA A 22 -28.89 16.80 -16.14
N GLY A 23 -28.33 16.54 -17.33
CA GLY A 23 -28.29 15.22 -17.96
C GLY A 23 -26.97 14.43 -17.85
N CYS A 24 -25.92 14.95 -17.21
CA CYS A 24 -24.59 14.29 -17.22
C CYS A 24 -23.97 14.00 -15.84
N HIS A 25 -24.70 14.22 -14.74
CA HIS A 25 -24.17 14.02 -13.38
C HIS A 25 -24.89 12.97 -12.52
N THR A 26 -25.91 12.26 -13.04
CA THR A 26 -26.77 11.40 -12.21
C THR A 26 -26.69 9.89 -12.49
N LEU A 27 -25.70 9.41 -13.26
CA LEU A 27 -25.53 7.96 -13.52
C LEU A 27 -24.19 7.34 -13.06
N ARG A 28 -23.34 8.07 -12.30
CA ARG A 28 -22.07 7.52 -11.77
C ARG A 28 -21.98 7.35 -10.26
N ALA A 29 -22.97 7.85 -9.50
CA ALA A 29 -22.89 7.86 -8.03
C ALA A 29 -23.39 6.56 -7.36
N ALA A 30 -24.13 5.70 -8.08
CA ALA A 30 -24.82 4.55 -7.47
C ALA A 30 -23.99 3.26 -7.36
N ASP A 31 -22.83 3.16 -8.02
CA ASP A 31 -22.07 1.89 -8.15
C ASP A 31 -20.64 1.91 -7.58
N ASN A 32 -20.19 3.01 -6.97
CA ASN A 32 -18.87 3.01 -6.33
C ASN A 32 -18.88 2.12 -5.08
N ALA A 33 -17.85 1.29 -4.93
CA ALA A 33 -17.66 0.51 -3.73
C ALA A 33 -17.55 1.46 -2.52
N LEU A 34 -18.35 1.21 -1.49
CA LEU A 34 -18.24 1.98 -0.25
C LEU A 34 -16.91 1.64 0.44
N PRO A 35 -16.25 2.62 1.08
CA PRO A 35 -15.10 2.33 1.93
C PRO A 35 -15.46 1.28 2.99
N GLY A 36 -14.52 0.37 3.28
CA GLY A 36 -14.74 -0.72 4.24
C GLY A 36 -15.47 -1.95 3.68
N SER A 37 -15.73 -2.01 2.37
CA SER A 37 -16.31 -3.18 1.70
C SER A 37 -15.25 -4.04 1.01
N PHE A 38 -15.52 -5.33 0.79
CA PHE A 38 -14.67 -6.17 -0.06
C PHE A 38 -14.62 -5.68 -1.51
N ALA A 39 -15.67 -4.99 -1.96
CA ALA A 39 -15.70 -4.41 -3.30
C ALA A 39 -14.68 -3.27 -3.47
N GLU A 40 -14.30 -2.58 -2.38
CA GLU A 40 -13.27 -1.52 -2.42
C GLU A 40 -11.91 -2.11 -2.80
N LEU A 41 -11.60 -3.33 -2.37
CA LEU A 41 -10.37 -4.05 -2.75
C LEU A 41 -10.28 -4.34 -4.26
N LEU A 42 -11.39 -4.23 -4.97
CA LEU A 42 -11.51 -4.42 -6.42
C LEU A 42 -11.64 -3.11 -7.19
N ASP A 43 -11.75 -1.95 -6.52
CA ASP A 43 -11.80 -0.64 -7.17
C ASP A 43 -10.39 -0.17 -7.58
N CYS A 44 -9.73 -1.00 -8.39
CA CYS A 44 -8.40 -0.79 -8.94
C CYS A 44 -8.31 0.51 -9.76
N ARG A 45 -9.41 0.92 -10.40
CA ARG A 45 -9.47 2.15 -11.21
C ARG A 45 -9.50 3.42 -10.34
N SER A 46 -9.79 3.29 -9.04
CA SER A 46 -9.66 4.42 -8.11
C SER A 46 -8.25 4.72 -7.68
N ILE A 47 -7.28 3.83 -7.92
CA ILE A 47 -5.94 3.94 -7.37
C ILE A 47 -5.32 5.33 -7.65
N PRO A 48 -5.31 5.87 -8.88
CA PRO A 48 -4.69 7.16 -9.14
C PRO A 48 -5.44 8.36 -8.54
N ARG A 49 -6.74 8.23 -8.26
CA ARG A 49 -7.57 9.33 -7.74
C ARG A 49 -7.02 9.81 -6.40
N MET A 50 -6.92 11.11 -6.21
CA MET A 50 -6.55 11.71 -4.92
C MET A 50 -7.49 11.27 -3.81
N LYS A 51 -6.93 10.99 -2.64
CA LYS A 51 -7.71 10.48 -1.51
C LYS A 51 -8.14 11.62 -0.59
N SER A 52 -9.30 11.46 0.03
CA SER A 52 -9.93 12.44 0.93
C SER A 52 -9.88 12.02 2.40
N TRP A 53 -9.22 10.90 2.71
CA TRP A 53 -9.03 10.40 4.08
C TRP A 53 -7.65 10.75 4.62
N ARG A 54 -7.42 10.42 5.88
CA ARG A 54 -6.07 10.33 6.47
C ARG A 54 -5.82 8.90 6.91
N THR A 55 -4.57 8.45 6.80
CA THR A 55 -4.15 7.09 7.16
C THR A 55 -3.33 7.16 8.43
N PHE A 56 -3.62 6.26 9.36
CA PHE A 56 -2.98 6.18 10.68
C PHE A 56 -2.52 4.75 10.96
N GLN A 57 -1.58 4.61 11.89
CA GLN A 57 -1.19 3.32 12.45
C GLN A 57 -1.20 3.34 13.97
N ALA A 58 -1.90 2.38 14.57
CA ALA A 58 -1.70 2.02 15.96
C ALA A 58 -0.73 0.83 16.02
N SER A 59 0.38 0.96 16.72
CA SER A 59 1.41 -0.08 16.79
C SER A 59 1.99 -0.21 18.19
N GLY A 60 2.72 -1.31 18.39
CA GLY A 60 3.42 -1.62 19.62
C GLY A 60 4.75 -0.90 19.81
N TYR A 61 5.05 0.16 19.05
CA TYR A 61 6.35 0.85 19.09
C TYR A 61 6.76 1.29 20.50
N ASP A 62 8.07 1.35 20.74
CA ASP A 62 8.65 1.79 22.00
C ASP A 62 8.42 3.29 22.19
N ARG A 63 7.51 3.63 23.11
CA ARG A 63 7.21 5.02 23.45
C ARG A 63 8.40 5.78 24.04
N GLY A 64 9.47 5.08 24.44
CA GLY A 64 10.73 5.68 24.88
C GLY A 64 11.72 5.98 23.75
N GLY A 65 11.38 5.67 22.49
CA GLY A 65 12.26 5.83 21.33
C GLY A 65 13.37 4.78 21.24
N GLY A 66 13.15 3.60 21.83
CA GLY A 66 14.07 2.46 21.85
C GLY A 66 13.70 1.37 20.83
N PHE A 67 14.00 0.12 21.15
CA PHE A 67 13.74 -1.07 20.31
C PHE A 67 12.85 -2.10 21.05
N PHE A 68 12.11 -1.65 22.07
CA PHE A 68 11.23 -2.49 22.86
C PHE A 68 9.80 -2.53 22.28
N ASP A 69 9.67 -2.75 20.97
CA ASP A 69 8.43 -2.56 20.17
C ASP A 69 7.35 -3.65 20.33
N SER A 70 7.47 -4.46 21.37
CA SER A 70 6.43 -5.40 21.76
C SER A 70 5.59 -4.84 22.89
N GLY A 71 4.31 -5.16 22.94
CA GLY A 71 3.49 -5.01 24.14
C GLY A 71 3.22 -3.57 24.58
N ASN A 72 3.56 -2.56 23.78
CA ASN A 72 3.25 -1.16 24.07
C ASN A 72 1.83 -0.80 23.60
N PHE A 73 0.84 -1.17 24.40
CA PHE A 73 -0.58 -0.89 24.11
C PHE A 73 -0.95 0.57 24.36
N LEU A 74 -2.03 1.06 23.74
CA LEU A 74 -2.58 2.39 24.02
C LEU A 74 -2.85 2.57 25.53
N ARG A 75 -3.38 1.53 26.16
CA ARG A 75 -3.47 1.39 27.61
C ARG A 75 -3.69 -0.07 28.03
N ILE A 76 -3.49 -0.35 29.31
CA ILE A 76 -3.82 -1.61 29.96
C ILE A 76 -4.94 -1.34 30.96
N GLU A 77 -6.04 -2.09 30.85
CA GLU A 77 -7.19 -2.03 31.75
C GLU A 77 -7.19 -3.24 32.70
N ASP A 78 -8.18 -3.27 33.61
CA ASP A 78 -8.39 -4.38 34.55
C ASP A 78 -8.40 -5.75 33.85
N ASN A 79 -8.03 -6.78 34.61
CA ASN A 79 -7.92 -8.16 34.12
C ASN A 79 -6.93 -8.35 32.96
N ARG A 80 -5.95 -7.44 32.82
CA ARG A 80 -4.94 -7.46 31.75
C ARG A 80 -5.57 -7.31 30.37
N ASN A 81 -6.65 -6.53 30.26
CA ASN A 81 -7.22 -6.17 28.96
C ASN A 81 -6.33 -5.13 28.29
N TYR A 82 -5.79 -5.46 27.13
CA TYR A 82 -4.85 -4.59 26.43
C TYR A 82 -5.57 -3.84 25.31
N VAL A 83 -5.65 -2.52 25.38
CA VAL A 83 -6.30 -1.70 24.34
C VAL A 83 -5.26 -1.31 23.30
N LEU A 84 -5.44 -1.76 22.07
CA LEU A 84 -4.46 -1.60 21.00
C LEU A 84 -4.70 -0.32 20.20
N MET A 85 -5.97 0.02 19.98
CA MET A 85 -6.40 1.12 19.13
C MET A 85 -7.76 1.65 19.59
N GLU A 86 -7.93 2.97 19.54
CA GLU A 86 -9.22 3.66 19.57
C GLU A 86 -9.25 4.72 18.46
N ALA A 87 -10.39 4.84 17.78
CA ALA A 87 -10.59 5.84 16.75
C ALA A 87 -12.05 6.29 16.71
N ASP A 88 -12.28 7.60 16.70
CA ASP A 88 -13.60 8.22 16.54
C ASP A 88 -13.87 8.68 15.11
N GLY A 89 -15.14 8.74 14.75
CA GLY A 89 -15.65 9.10 13.44
C GLY A 89 -15.69 7.93 12.44
N PRO A 90 -16.10 8.18 11.19
CA PRO A 90 -16.12 7.15 10.16
C PRO A 90 -14.70 6.73 9.79
N GLY A 91 -14.45 5.42 9.70
CA GLY A 91 -13.13 4.88 9.41
C GLY A 91 -13.16 3.42 8.98
N CYS A 92 -11.99 2.89 8.63
CA CYS A 92 -11.80 1.49 8.23
C CYS A 92 -10.44 1.00 8.71
N ILE A 93 -10.39 -0.14 9.42
CA ILE A 93 -9.14 -0.89 9.57
C ILE A 93 -8.90 -1.61 8.25
N ASP A 94 -7.76 -1.34 7.62
CA ASP A 94 -7.40 -1.88 6.31
C ASP A 94 -6.30 -2.94 6.40
N ARG A 95 -5.50 -2.90 7.47
CA ARG A 95 -4.47 -3.90 7.72
C ARG A 95 -4.30 -4.16 9.21
N MET A 96 -4.19 -5.43 9.57
CA MET A 96 -3.68 -5.88 10.87
C MET A 96 -2.46 -6.77 10.64
N TRP A 97 -1.41 -6.56 11.42
CA TRP A 97 -0.24 -7.43 11.48
C TRP A 97 0.13 -7.73 12.93
N PHE A 98 0.49 -8.98 13.21
CA PHE A 98 0.89 -9.47 14.51
C PHE A 98 2.04 -10.47 14.41
N THR A 99 2.93 -10.48 15.40
CA THR A 99 3.81 -11.63 15.66
C THR A 99 4.08 -11.83 17.14
N TYR A 100 4.38 -13.08 17.49
CA TYR A 100 4.73 -13.59 18.82
C TYR A 100 5.40 -14.96 18.62
N LYS A 101 6.26 -15.39 19.54
CA LYS A 101 7.06 -16.62 19.41
C LYS A 101 6.18 -17.89 19.58
N SER A 102 6.63 -19.05 19.07
CA SER A 102 6.17 -20.40 19.48
C SER A 102 7.29 -21.46 19.28
N PRO A 103 7.35 -22.61 20.01
CA PRO A 103 6.35 -23.18 20.93
C PRO A 103 6.29 -22.48 22.29
N VAL A 104 7.21 -21.55 22.52
CA VAL A 104 7.11 -20.48 23.51
C VAL A 104 5.94 -19.55 23.11
N GLY A 105 4.69 -19.94 23.43
CA GLY A 105 3.49 -19.11 23.24
C GLY A 105 2.59 -19.46 22.05
N LYS A 106 1.74 -20.49 22.18
CA LYS A 106 0.35 -20.27 21.76
C LYS A 106 -0.22 -19.32 22.81
N GLU A 107 0.02 -18.02 22.69
CA GLU A 107 -0.51 -17.07 23.67
C GLU A 107 -2.01 -16.95 23.42
N PRO A 108 -2.85 -17.51 24.29
CA PRO A 108 -4.26 -17.62 23.99
C PRO A 108 -4.88 -16.25 24.27
N TYR A 109 -5.12 -15.51 23.19
CA TYR A 109 -5.81 -14.25 23.23
C TYR A 109 -7.08 -14.32 22.40
N ASP A 110 -8.14 -13.76 22.95
CA ASP A 110 -9.26 -13.33 22.12
C ASP A 110 -8.98 -11.88 21.68
N LEU A 111 -9.22 -11.59 20.41
CA LEU A 111 -9.30 -10.23 19.90
C LEU A 111 -10.76 -9.78 19.90
N LEU A 112 -11.03 -8.68 20.58
CA LEU A 112 -12.32 -8.00 20.60
C LEU A 112 -12.23 -6.72 19.77
N ILE A 113 -13.14 -6.54 18.83
CA ILE A 113 -13.30 -5.28 18.08
C ILE A 113 -14.72 -4.77 18.29
N PHE A 114 -14.82 -3.58 18.89
CA PHE A 114 -16.06 -2.86 19.11
C PHE A 114 -16.21 -1.80 18.01
N LEU A 115 -17.38 -1.77 17.37
CA LEU A 115 -17.68 -0.87 16.27
C LEU A 115 -18.97 -0.11 16.58
N ASP A 116 -18.92 1.21 16.58
CA ASP A 116 -20.03 2.15 16.76
C ASP A 116 -20.80 2.10 18.10
N SER A 117 -20.51 1.11 18.96
CA SER A 117 -20.92 0.97 20.36
C SER A 117 -19.86 0.13 21.10
N TYR A 118 -19.64 0.43 22.39
CA TYR A 118 -18.74 -0.32 23.27
C TYR A 118 -19.46 -1.36 24.16
N ASP A 119 -20.77 -1.52 24.02
CA ASP A 119 -21.55 -2.42 24.88
C ASP A 119 -21.30 -3.89 24.55
N LYS A 120 -21.07 -4.20 23.27
CA LYS A 120 -20.81 -5.56 22.78
C LYS A 120 -19.83 -5.53 21.61
N PRO A 121 -18.81 -6.42 21.59
CA PRO A 121 -17.91 -6.49 20.45
C PRO A 121 -18.63 -6.98 19.20
N ALA A 122 -18.39 -6.31 18.08
CA ALA A 122 -18.84 -6.75 16.75
C ALA A 122 -18.04 -7.98 16.27
N ILE A 123 -16.80 -8.09 16.72
CA ILE A 123 -15.89 -9.22 16.48
C ILE A 123 -15.35 -9.69 17.82
N ARG A 124 -15.49 -10.99 18.11
CA ARG A 124 -14.75 -11.69 19.16
C ARG A 124 -14.25 -13.00 18.57
N ILE A 125 -12.94 -13.18 18.53
CA ILE A 125 -12.32 -14.35 17.90
C ILE A 125 -10.95 -14.64 18.54
N ASP A 126 -10.59 -15.92 18.60
CA ASP A 126 -9.22 -16.34 18.90
C ASP A 126 -8.23 -15.69 17.91
N LEU A 127 -7.15 -15.11 18.43
CA LEU A 127 -6.23 -14.32 17.63
C LEU A 127 -5.61 -15.12 16.48
N ASP A 128 -5.16 -16.35 16.73
CA ASP A 128 -4.61 -17.23 15.69
C ASP A 128 -5.67 -17.62 14.64
N ALA A 129 -6.93 -17.84 15.06
CA ALA A 129 -8.03 -18.17 14.16
C ALA A 129 -8.34 -17.05 13.16
N LEU A 130 -8.23 -15.77 13.57
CA LEU A 130 -8.41 -14.61 12.67
C LEU A 130 -7.41 -14.65 11.51
N PHE A 131 -6.17 -15.05 11.78
CA PHE A 131 -5.10 -15.08 10.77
C PHE A 131 -4.91 -16.45 10.11
N SER A 132 -5.78 -17.42 10.41
CA SER A 132 -5.68 -18.78 9.86
C SER A 132 -5.87 -18.86 8.34
N GLY A 133 -6.47 -17.83 7.74
CA GLY A 133 -6.88 -17.83 6.34
C GLY A 133 -8.03 -18.80 6.02
N LYS A 134 -8.69 -19.35 7.05
CA LYS A 134 -9.76 -20.35 6.92
C LYS A 134 -11.09 -19.89 7.51
N HIS A 135 -11.10 -18.82 8.30
CA HIS A 135 -12.28 -18.41 9.07
C HIS A 135 -13.00 -17.26 8.37
N ARG A 136 -14.05 -17.54 7.59
CA ARG A 136 -14.81 -16.50 6.86
C ARG A 136 -15.32 -15.40 7.83
N PRO A 137 -15.09 -14.10 7.54
CA PRO A 137 -14.59 -13.54 6.28
C PRO A 137 -13.06 -13.39 6.16
N PHE A 138 -12.29 -13.81 7.15
CA PHE A 138 -10.82 -13.85 7.17
C PHE A 138 -10.27 -15.09 6.47
N VAL A 139 -10.19 -15.01 5.14
CA VAL A 139 -9.79 -16.11 4.27
C VAL A 139 -8.55 -15.77 3.45
N ALA A 140 -7.75 -16.79 3.13
CA ALA A 140 -6.59 -16.64 2.26
C ALA A 140 -6.99 -16.24 0.83
N PRO A 141 -6.18 -15.45 0.12
CA PRO A 141 -4.90 -14.85 0.55
C PRO A 141 -5.06 -13.45 1.19
N ILE A 142 -6.28 -13.05 1.56
CA ILE A 142 -6.56 -11.73 2.14
C ILE A 142 -6.12 -11.67 3.60
N ALA A 143 -6.29 -12.78 4.33
CA ALA A 143 -5.73 -13.00 5.66
C ALA A 143 -4.94 -14.31 5.69
N GLY A 144 -3.87 -14.36 6.47
CA GLY A 144 -3.01 -15.53 6.53
C GLY A 144 -1.78 -15.34 7.40
N THR A 145 -0.83 -16.25 7.22
CA THR A 145 0.48 -16.23 7.85
C THR A 145 1.59 -16.36 6.81
N CYS A 146 2.76 -15.82 7.13
CA CYS A 146 3.97 -15.97 6.32
C CYS A 146 5.23 -15.98 7.17
N GLY A 147 6.37 -16.31 6.55
CA GLY A 147 7.64 -16.45 7.23
C GLY A 147 7.81 -17.79 7.96
N ASN A 148 8.42 -17.75 9.14
CA ASN A 148 8.72 -18.95 9.92
C ASN A 148 7.45 -19.62 10.44
N LYS A 149 7.32 -20.94 10.30
CA LYS A 149 6.14 -21.68 10.79
C LYS A 149 5.98 -21.67 12.31
N ASN A 150 7.08 -21.56 13.06
CA ASN A 150 7.06 -21.61 14.52
C ASN A 150 6.74 -20.25 15.14
N HIS A 151 7.13 -19.16 14.49
CA HIS A 151 6.88 -17.78 14.92
C HIS A 151 6.46 -16.94 13.70
N PRO A 152 5.28 -17.22 13.13
CA PRO A 152 4.88 -16.60 11.88
C PRO A 152 4.56 -15.13 12.07
N ALA A 153 4.75 -14.38 11.00
CA ALA A 153 4.02 -13.14 10.83
C ALA A 153 2.58 -13.48 10.46
N ARG A 154 1.64 -12.74 11.05
CA ARG A 154 0.21 -12.89 10.84
C ARG A 154 -0.31 -11.61 10.23
N TYR A 155 -1.07 -11.70 9.15
CA TYR A 155 -1.58 -10.51 8.45
C TYR A 155 -3.06 -10.68 8.08
N SER A 156 -3.78 -9.57 8.05
CA SER A 156 -5.13 -9.48 7.51
C SER A 156 -5.30 -8.15 6.78
N TYR A 157 -5.77 -8.23 5.54
CA TYR A 157 -6.26 -7.11 4.72
C TYR A 157 -7.79 -7.10 4.63
N VAL A 158 -8.49 -7.81 5.51
CA VAL A 158 -9.95 -7.77 5.58
C VAL A 158 -10.37 -6.37 6.01
N PRO A 159 -11.19 -5.66 5.23
CA PRO A 159 -11.65 -4.34 5.60
C PRO A 159 -12.65 -4.42 6.75
N ILE A 160 -12.42 -3.63 7.81
CA ILE A 160 -13.31 -3.51 8.97
C ILE A 160 -13.77 -2.06 9.09
N GLY A 161 -14.85 -1.73 8.39
CA GLY A 161 -15.45 -0.40 8.41
C GLY A 161 -16.30 -0.12 9.65
N PHE A 162 -16.25 1.13 10.11
CA PHE A 162 -17.04 1.69 11.22
C PHE A 162 -17.51 3.11 10.89
N GLN A 163 -18.66 3.53 11.42
CA GLN A 163 -19.25 4.82 11.10
C GLN A 163 -19.04 5.88 12.19
N ARG A 164 -18.96 5.47 13.46
CA ARG A 164 -18.90 6.35 14.62
C ARG A 164 -17.64 6.14 15.45
N SER A 165 -17.25 4.90 15.70
CA SER A 165 -16.05 4.62 16.50
C SER A 165 -15.57 3.18 16.31
N CYS A 166 -14.29 2.96 16.58
CA CYS A 166 -13.67 1.65 16.65
C CYS A 166 -12.78 1.55 17.88
N ARG A 167 -12.83 0.40 18.55
CA ARG A 167 -11.91 0.05 19.63
C ARG A 167 -11.46 -1.40 19.48
N VAL A 168 -10.15 -1.63 19.51
CA VAL A 168 -9.53 -2.95 19.41
C VAL A 168 -8.90 -3.30 20.75
N VAL A 169 -9.28 -4.45 21.30
CA VAL A 169 -8.84 -4.94 22.61
C VAL A 169 -8.36 -6.38 22.49
N LEU A 170 -7.22 -6.69 23.08
CA LEU A 170 -6.71 -8.03 23.23
C LEU A 170 -6.98 -8.48 24.67
N ILE A 171 -7.67 -9.60 24.85
CA ILE A 171 -7.97 -10.15 26.17
C ILE A 171 -7.26 -11.50 26.36
N PRO A 172 -6.52 -11.69 27.47
CA PRO A 172 -5.92 -12.98 27.78
C PRO A 172 -7.01 -13.99 28.16
N THR A 173 -7.00 -15.18 27.57
CA THR A 173 -7.94 -16.27 27.86
C THR A 173 -7.34 -17.41 28.70
N ALA A 174 -6.11 -17.25 29.20
CA ALA A 174 -5.44 -18.18 30.09
C ALA A 174 -4.82 -17.50 31.35
N PRO A 175 -4.35 -18.30 32.32
CA PRO A 175 -3.55 -17.83 33.44
C PRO A 175 -2.25 -17.15 32.99
N GLU A 176 -1.71 -16.25 33.83
CA GLU A 176 -0.56 -15.40 33.51
C GLU A 176 0.70 -16.20 33.15
N GLU A 177 0.87 -17.38 33.74
CA GLU A 177 2.02 -18.27 33.57
C GLU A 177 2.11 -18.86 32.16
N GLN A 178 1.04 -18.78 31.37
CA GLN A 178 1.03 -19.25 29.97
C GLN A 178 1.46 -18.19 28.95
N TYR A 179 1.68 -16.95 29.39
CA TYR A 179 2.14 -15.85 28.52
C TYR A 179 3.61 -15.56 28.72
N GLN A 180 4.25 -15.07 27.67
CA GLN A 180 5.58 -14.52 27.77
C GLN A 180 5.51 -13.03 28.02
N TYR A 181 6.32 -12.59 28.96
CA TYR A 181 6.48 -11.18 29.25
C TYR A 181 7.95 -10.77 29.11
N ARG A 182 8.15 -9.51 28.79
CA ARG A 182 9.44 -8.84 28.90
C ARG A 182 9.29 -7.53 29.65
N THR A 183 10.42 -6.90 29.90
CA THR A 183 10.48 -5.56 30.48
C THR A 183 10.71 -4.56 29.36
N ASN A 184 9.91 -3.50 29.28
CA ASN A 184 10.11 -2.42 28.30
C ASN A 184 11.16 -1.39 28.78
N SER A 185 11.41 -0.37 27.97
CA SER A 185 12.32 0.75 28.24
C SER A 185 12.02 1.52 29.54
N TYR A 186 10.79 1.43 30.05
CA TYR A 186 10.33 2.06 31.29
C TYR A 186 10.36 1.13 32.51
N GLY A 187 10.87 -0.10 32.38
CA GLY A 187 10.88 -1.06 33.49
C GLY A 187 9.54 -1.77 33.71
N MET A 188 8.55 -1.59 32.82
CA MET A 188 7.23 -2.21 32.96
C MET A 188 7.19 -3.63 32.37
N LYS A 189 6.50 -4.55 33.06
CA LYS A 189 6.22 -5.91 32.58
C LYS A 189 5.15 -5.84 31.49
N ILE A 190 5.50 -6.28 30.28
CA ILE A 190 4.65 -6.20 29.08
C ILE A 190 4.63 -7.55 28.35
N PRO A 191 3.50 -7.95 27.72
CA PRO A 191 3.44 -9.16 26.91
C PRO A 191 4.39 -9.11 25.71
N HIS A 192 4.94 -10.26 25.32
CA HIS A 192 5.85 -10.36 24.17
C HIS A 192 5.09 -10.50 22.83
N ILE A 193 4.19 -9.56 22.56
CA ILE A 193 3.40 -9.49 21.34
C ILE A 193 3.69 -8.21 20.57
N TYR A 194 3.92 -8.32 19.27
CA TYR A 194 4.11 -7.19 18.37
C TYR A 194 2.84 -7.02 17.55
N TYR A 195 2.46 -5.77 17.29
CA TYR A 195 1.28 -5.48 16.48
C TYR A 195 1.42 -4.18 15.70
N GLN A 196 0.76 -4.14 14.54
CA GLN A 196 0.54 -2.95 13.74
C GLN A 196 -0.89 -3.02 13.18
N ILE A 197 -1.68 -1.98 13.42
CA ILE A 197 -3.05 -1.83 12.91
C ILE A 197 -3.10 -0.54 12.10
N THR A 198 -3.13 -0.68 10.77
CA THR A 198 -3.25 0.44 9.84
C THR A 198 -4.72 0.70 9.53
N TYR A 199 -5.16 1.95 9.68
CA TYR A 199 -6.55 2.34 9.48
C TYR A 199 -6.68 3.71 8.83
N ARG A 200 -7.77 3.93 8.09
CA ARG A 200 -8.14 5.22 7.53
C ARG A 200 -9.23 5.90 8.37
N LYS A 201 -9.13 7.22 8.50
CA LYS A 201 -10.22 8.08 8.98
C LYS A 201 -10.77 8.92 7.84
N PHE A 202 -12.08 8.89 7.67
CA PHE A 202 -12.79 9.61 6.61
C PHE A 202 -13.37 10.92 7.12
N ARG A 203 -13.87 11.74 6.20
CA ARG A 203 -14.64 12.95 6.54
C ARG A 203 -15.93 12.54 7.28
N PRO A 204 -16.45 13.36 8.22
CA PRO A 204 -17.62 13.00 9.02
C PRO A 204 -18.88 12.61 8.24
N ASP A 205 -19.05 13.13 7.03
CA ASP A 205 -20.15 12.87 6.11
C ASP A 205 -19.98 11.59 5.25
N THR A 206 -18.80 10.95 5.32
CA THR A 206 -18.51 9.75 4.54
C THR A 206 -19.33 8.56 5.03
N GLN A 207 -20.09 7.95 4.14
CA GLN A 207 -20.76 6.68 4.40
C GLN A 207 -19.76 5.53 4.27
N VAL A 208 -19.67 4.71 5.31
CA VAL A 208 -18.77 3.55 5.37
C VAL A 208 -19.59 2.27 5.40
N ARG A 209 -19.14 1.25 4.67
CA ARG A 209 -19.67 -0.10 4.83
C ARG A 209 -19.23 -0.64 6.19
N ARG A 210 -20.17 -0.71 7.13
CA ARG A 210 -19.91 -1.32 8.44
C ARG A 210 -19.59 -2.80 8.28
N PHE A 211 -18.59 -3.27 9.02
CA PHE A 211 -18.25 -4.68 9.07
C PHE A 211 -19.45 -5.51 9.56
N GLN A 212 -19.65 -6.67 8.94
CA GLN A 212 -20.62 -7.67 9.34
C GLN A 212 -19.96 -9.04 9.31
N TRP A 213 -20.13 -9.81 10.39
CA TRP A 213 -19.61 -11.18 10.44
C TRP A 213 -20.27 -12.08 9.39
N ALA A 214 -21.60 -12.05 9.35
CA ALA A 214 -22.39 -12.69 8.33
C ALA A 214 -22.48 -11.77 7.10
N LEU A 215 -21.61 -12.00 6.12
CA LEU A 215 -21.62 -11.22 4.87
C LEU A 215 -22.92 -11.44 4.10
N ASP A 216 -23.50 -10.35 3.61
CA ASP A 216 -24.60 -10.40 2.64
C ASP A 216 -24.14 -10.96 1.28
N GLN A 217 -25.08 -11.12 0.35
CA GLN A 217 -24.78 -11.69 -0.97
C GLN A 217 -23.80 -10.82 -1.79
N LYS A 218 -23.87 -9.49 -1.67
CA LYS A 218 -23.00 -8.56 -2.40
C LYS A 218 -21.56 -8.67 -1.91
N GLU A 219 -21.37 -8.61 -0.59
CA GLU A 219 -20.05 -8.74 0.04
C GLU A 219 -19.48 -10.15 -0.13
N SER A 220 -20.32 -11.20 -0.09
CA SER A 220 -19.85 -12.56 -0.35
C SER A 220 -19.32 -12.73 -1.77
N LYS A 221 -19.99 -12.14 -2.77
CA LYS A 221 -19.54 -12.15 -4.16
C LYS A 221 -18.26 -11.33 -4.33
N ALA A 222 -18.20 -10.15 -3.71
CA ALA A 222 -17.02 -9.30 -3.73
C ALA A 222 -15.80 -10.02 -3.11
N LEU A 223 -15.96 -10.62 -1.93
CA LEU A 223 -14.92 -11.43 -1.29
C LEU A 223 -14.41 -12.55 -2.21
N ALA A 224 -15.32 -13.34 -2.80
CA ALA A 224 -14.94 -14.42 -3.70
C ALA A 224 -14.16 -13.91 -4.93
N LYS A 225 -14.55 -12.75 -5.49
CA LYS A 225 -13.85 -12.14 -6.61
C LYS A 225 -12.49 -11.58 -6.20
N THR A 226 -12.37 -10.95 -5.03
CA THR A 226 -11.09 -10.52 -4.46
C THR A 226 -10.14 -11.71 -4.28
N GLN A 227 -10.62 -12.82 -3.69
CA GLN A 227 -9.81 -14.03 -3.57
C GLN A 227 -9.37 -14.58 -4.93
N SER A 228 -10.26 -14.58 -5.93
CA SER A 228 -9.93 -15.03 -7.28
C SER A 228 -8.83 -14.15 -7.90
N VAL A 229 -8.95 -12.83 -7.85
CA VAL A 229 -7.95 -11.89 -8.38
C VAL A 229 -6.61 -12.07 -7.64
N TRP A 230 -6.64 -12.14 -6.32
CA TRP A 230 -5.43 -12.22 -5.50
C TRP A 230 -4.73 -13.58 -5.60
N ASN A 231 -5.46 -14.69 -5.75
CA ASN A 231 -4.86 -16.01 -6.01
C ASN A 231 -4.20 -16.09 -7.39
N ASN A 232 -4.58 -15.21 -8.32
CA ASN A 232 -3.96 -15.08 -9.64
C ASN A 232 -2.98 -13.90 -9.72
N ALA A 233 -2.43 -13.43 -8.59
CA ALA A 233 -1.33 -12.48 -8.60
C ALA A 233 -0.17 -13.01 -9.48
N GLY A 234 0.52 -12.11 -10.19
CA GLY A 234 1.35 -12.46 -11.35
C GLY A 234 0.63 -12.34 -12.70
N MET A 235 -0.70 -12.22 -12.71
CA MET A 235 -1.49 -11.88 -13.89
C MET A 235 -2.07 -10.48 -13.77
N SER A 236 -2.53 -9.93 -14.90
CA SER A 236 -3.21 -8.63 -14.91
C SER A 236 -4.43 -8.64 -13.99
N PRO A 237 -4.54 -7.71 -13.02
CA PRO A 237 -5.69 -7.64 -12.11
C PRO A 237 -6.91 -6.96 -12.74
N TRP A 238 -6.76 -6.42 -13.95
CA TRP A 238 -7.82 -5.71 -14.65
C TRP A 238 -8.87 -6.71 -15.15
N ALA A 239 -10.13 -6.44 -14.81
CA ALA A 239 -11.24 -7.01 -15.56
C ALA A 239 -11.15 -6.58 -17.03
N GLU A 240 -11.96 -7.16 -17.91
CA GLU A 240 -12.03 -6.71 -19.30
C GLU A 240 -12.30 -5.19 -19.34
N ILE A 241 -11.35 -4.45 -19.89
CA ILE A 241 -11.45 -3.01 -20.11
C ILE A 241 -11.83 -2.84 -21.58
N GLU A 242 -13.05 -2.37 -21.82
CA GLU A 242 -13.53 -2.02 -23.16
C GLU A 242 -12.57 -1.04 -23.85
N ASP A 243 -12.35 -1.24 -25.15
CA ASP A 243 -11.47 -0.43 -25.99
C ASP A 243 -9.99 -0.37 -25.54
N MET A 244 -9.52 -1.39 -24.82
CA MET A 244 -8.10 -1.55 -24.51
C MET A 244 -7.29 -1.68 -25.81
N LYS A 245 -6.29 -0.81 -25.96
CA LYS A 245 -5.31 -0.86 -27.04
C LYS A 245 -4.06 -1.57 -26.55
N GLU A 246 -3.44 -2.32 -27.44
CA GLU A 246 -2.17 -2.99 -27.22
C GLU A 246 -1.13 -2.48 -28.25
N LYS A 247 0.10 -2.30 -27.80
CA LYS A 247 1.27 -1.99 -28.65
C LYS A 247 2.43 -2.86 -28.22
N ASP A 248 3.03 -3.57 -29.17
CA ASP A 248 4.29 -4.28 -28.99
C ASP A 248 5.44 -3.51 -29.63
N MET A 249 6.63 -3.68 -29.06
CA MET A 249 7.87 -3.09 -29.55
C MET A 249 9.02 -4.07 -29.30
N LYS A 250 9.98 -4.12 -30.22
CA LYS A 250 11.28 -4.76 -29.98
C LYS A 250 12.37 -3.78 -30.37
N VAL A 251 13.30 -3.54 -29.45
CA VAL A 251 14.44 -2.65 -29.68
C VAL A 251 15.72 -3.26 -29.15
N ASP A 252 16.80 -2.97 -29.83
CA ASP A 252 18.14 -3.08 -29.28
C ASP A 252 18.52 -1.72 -28.65
N VAL A 253 19.03 -1.78 -27.42
CA VAL A 253 19.50 -0.60 -26.68
C VAL A 253 21.02 -0.67 -26.62
N GLU A 254 21.67 0.27 -27.30
CA GLU A 254 23.13 0.37 -27.32
C GLU A 254 23.69 0.73 -25.92
N PRO A 255 24.94 0.36 -25.61
CA PRO A 255 25.61 0.71 -24.36
C PRO A 255 25.51 2.21 -24.05
N ASN A 256 25.21 2.55 -22.79
CA ASN A 256 25.16 3.94 -22.30
C ASN A 256 24.19 4.87 -23.07
N SER A 257 23.19 4.31 -23.77
CA SER A 257 22.23 5.06 -24.59
C SER A 257 20.82 5.05 -23.99
N CYS A 258 19.93 5.87 -24.58
CA CYS A 258 18.49 5.85 -24.28
C CYS A 258 17.72 5.49 -25.55
N LYS A 259 16.71 4.61 -25.42
CA LYS A 259 15.85 4.21 -26.52
C LYS A 259 14.37 4.34 -26.14
N SER A 260 13.62 5.10 -26.94
CA SER A 260 12.17 5.24 -26.79
C SER A 260 11.49 3.90 -27.12
N LEU A 261 10.59 3.45 -26.24
CA LEU A 261 9.75 2.26 -26.45
C LEU A 261 8.38 2.66 -27.00
N PHE A 262 7.74 3.64 -26.35
CA PHE A 262 6.38 4.06 -26.69
C PHE A 262 6.21 5.56 -26.51
N GLU A 263 5.52 6.16 -27.48
CA GLU A 263 5.02 7.53 -27.40
C GLU A 263 3.51 7.51 -27.70
N ILE A 264 2.74 8.12 -26.81
CA ILE A 264 1.29 8.23 -26.92
C ILE A 264 0.93 9.70 -26.79
N ALA A 265 0.16 10.21 -27.75
CA ALA A 265 -0.44 11.54 -27.69
C ALA A 265 -1.91 11.44 -27.28
N GLY A 266 -2.41 12.50 -26.63
CA GLY A 266 -3.76 12.59 -26.09
C GLY A 266 -3.88 12.00 -24.68
N SER A 267 -5.05 12.19 -24.07
CA SER A 267 -5.37 11.65 -22.74
C SER A 267 -5.58 10.14 -22.80
N ALA A 268 -4.98 9.41 -21.87
CA ALA A 268 -5.09 7.97 -21.76
C ALA A 268 -4.73 7.46 -20.36
N VAL A 269 -5.04 6.19 -20.10
CA VAL A 269 -4.57 5.45 -18.92
C VAL A 269 -3.83 4.21 -19.40
N ILE A 270 -2.57 4.06 -18.98
CA ILE A 270 -1.84 2.80 -19.12
C ILE A 270 -2.27 1.86 -18.01
N TYR A 271 -2.61 0.63 -18.37
CA TYR A 271 -3.05 -0.42 -17.47
C TYR A 271 -2.04 -1.57 -17.37
N GLY A 272 -1.13 -1.69 -18.33
CA GLY A 272 -0.09 -2.70 -18.28
C GLY A 272 1.15 -2.30 -19.06
N LEU A 273 2.31 -2.51 -18.45
CA LEU A 273 3.61 -2.51 -19.10
C LEU A 273 4.26 -3.86 -18.82
N GLU A 274 4.56 -4.60 -19.88
CA GLU A 274 5.26 -5.88 -19.84
C GLU A 274 6.59 -5.71 -20.60
N LEU A 275 7.71 -6.05 -19.95
CA LEU A 275 9.05 -6.01 -20.54
C LEU A 275 9.63 -7.42 -20.55
N PHE A 276 10.21 -7.83 -21.67
CA PHE A 276 10.85 -9.12 -21.85
C PHE A 276 12.32 -8.92 -22.15
N THR A 277 13.18 -9.37 -21.24
CA THR A 277 14.64 -9.27 -21.38
C THR A 277 15.35 -10.26 -20.45
N GLU A 278 16.42 -10.87 -20.95
CA GLU A 278 17.29 -11.78 -20.17
C GLU A 278 18.38 -10.99 -19.40
N GLU A 279 18.63 -9.74 -19.79
CA GLU A 279 19.69 -8.88 -19.26
C GLU A 279 19.12 -7.55 -18.69
N PRO A 280 18.21 -7.60 -17.70
CA PRO A 280 17.68 -6.39 -17.05
C PRO A 280 18.74 -5.64 -16.23
N GLN A 281 19.95 -6.20 -16.12
CA GLN A 281 21.05 -5.58 -15.40
C GLN A 281 21.43 -4.26 -16.05
N ALA A 282 21.60 -3.23 -15.22
CA ALA A 282 21.98 -1.89 -15.67
C ALA A 282 20.96 -1.19 -16.58
N LEU A 283 19.77 -1.76 -16.80
CA LEU A 283 18.68 -1.09 -17.50
C LEU A 283 17.84 -0.27 -16.53
N TRP A 284 17.43 0.91 -16.98
CA TRP A 284 16.58 1.84 -16.24
C TRP A 284 15.33 2.17 -17.06
N LEU A 285 14.18 2.13 -16.38
CA LEU A 285 12.90 2.55 -16.92
C LEU A 285 12.72 4.05 -16.67
N GLN A 286 12.41 4.77 -17.74
CA GLN A 286 12.07 6.18 -17.67
C GLN A 286 10.70 6.44 -18.28
N MET A 287 9.83 7.10 -17.52
CA MET A 287 8.51 7.54 -18.00
C MET A 287 8.34 9.04 -17.77
N PHE A 288 7.79 9.70 -18.77
CA PHE A 288 7.51 11.14 -18.77
C PHE A 288 6.03 11.34 -19.06
N TRP A 289 5.37 12.11 -18.22
CA TRP A 289 3.96 12.45 -18.40
C TRP A 289 3.80 13.88 -18.87
N ASP A 290 2.85 14.10 -19.76
CA ASP A 290 2.35 15.40 -20.18
C ASP A 290 3.41 16.39 -20.66
N GLY A 291 4.51 15.88 -21.23
CA GLY A 291 5.62 16.71 -21.72
C GLY A 291 6.57 17.21 -20.64
N ALA A 292 6.59 16.57 -19.46
CA ALA A 292 7.55 16.88 -18.40
C ALA A 292 9.00 16.83 -18.91
N ALA A 293 9.81 17.82 -18.53
CA ALA A 293 11.23 17.89 -18.91
C ALA A 293 12.08 16.81 -18.21
N ASN A 294 11.66 16.39 -17.02
CA ASN A 294 12.29 15.33 -16.23
C ASN A 294 11.35 14.12 -16.11
N PRO A 295 11.88 12.89 -16.04
CA PRO A 295 11.06 11.71 -15.89
C PRO A 295 10.40 11.65 -14.49
N ASP A 296 9.11 11.36 -14.46
CA ASP A 296 8.34 11.10 -13.23
C ASP A 296 8.60 9.70 -12.65
N VAL A 297 9.00 8.78 -13.53
CA VAL A 297 9.50 7.45 -13.20
C VAL A 297 10.94 7.36 -13.70
N ASN A 298 11.91 7.14 -12.82
CA ASN A 298 13.32 6.95 -13.20
C ASN A 298 13.98 5.96 -12.25
N VAL A 299 14.02 4.69 -12.66
CA VAL A 299 14.27 3.56 -11.76
C VAL A 299 15.01 2.43 -12.47
N PRO A 300 15.93 1.72 -11.80
CA PRO A 300 16.50 0.49 -12.33
C PRO A 300 15.43 -0.60 -12.45
N LEU A 301 15.47 -1.40 -13.52
CA LEU A 301 14.44 -2.42 -13.80
C LEU A 301 14.29 -3.41 -12.65
N GLY A 302 15.39 -4.04 -12.20
CA GLY A 302 15.34 -5.05 -11.13
C GLY A 302 14.55 -4.57 -9.91
N PRO A 303 15.02 -3.53 -9.20
CA PRO A 303 14.33 -3.01 -8.02
C PRO A 303 12.91 -2.50 -8.27
N PHE A 304 12.58 -1.99 -9.46
CA PHE A 304 11.21 -1.58 -9.78
C PHE A 304 10.22 -2.76 -9.77
N PHE A 305 10.67 -3.96 -10.14
CA PHE A 305 9.86 -5.17 -10.21
C PHE A 305 10.09 -6.14 -9.04
N ALA A 306 10.57 -5.64 -7.89
CA ALA A 306 10.93 -6.45 -6.72
C ALA A 306 11.92 -7.59 -7.00
N SER A 307 12.81 -7.33 -7.96
CA SER A 307 14.00 -8.13 -8.25
C SER A 307 15.24 -7.40 -7.72
N GLY A 308 16.26 -8.17 -7.35
CA GLY A 308 17.51 -7.65 -6.80
C GLY A 308 18.29 -6.85 -7.84
N SER A 309 19.33 -6.14 -7.40
CA SER A 309 20.12 -5.28 -8.29
C SER A 309 20.84 -6.05 -9.42
N SER A 310 21.04 -7.37 -9.24
CA SER A 310 21.55 -8.25 -10.29
C SER A 310 20.54 -8.52 -11.38
N GLY A 311 19.27 -8.16 -11.23
CA GLY A 311 18.17 -8.36 -12.17
C GLY A 311 17.98 -9.80 -12.67
N LYS A 312 18.84 -10.75 -12.29
CA LYS A 312 18.78 -12.14 -12.76
C LYS A 312 17.68 -12.81 -11.95
N PRO A 313 16.63 -13.33 -12.59
CA PRO A 313 15.50 -13.90 -11.89
C PRO A 313 15.89 -15.28 -11.36
N ASN A 314 16.51 -15.30 -10.19
CA ASN A 314 16.28 -16.39 -9.28
C ASN A 314 14.95 -16.11 -8.55
N ARG A 315 13.86 -16.48 -9.25
CA ARG A 315 12.51 -16.76 -8.76
C ARG A 315 11.42 -15.68 -8.92
N ASP A 316 10.28 -16.26 -9.27
CA ASP A 316 8.92 -15.80 -9.55
C ASP A 316 8.36 -14.85 -8.46
N VAL A 317 8.35 -13.55 -8.77
CA VAL A 317 7.67 -12.52 -7.97
C VAL A 317 6.27 -12.33 -8.55
N ARG A 318 5.28 -12.81 -7.83
CA ARG A 318 3.85 -12.76 -8.15
C ARG A 318 3.13 -11.73 -7.28
N GLY A 319 3.54 -10.46 -7.38
CA GLY A 319 2.76 -9.36 -6.80
C GLY A 319 1.54 -9.06 -7.67
N LEU A 320 0.55 -8.38 -7.10
CA LEU A 320 -0.66 -7.99 -7.84
C LEU A 320 -0.39 -6.85 -8.83
N TRP A 321 0.49 -5.92 -8.46
CA TRP A 321 0.74 -4.68 -9.20
C TRP A 321 2.06 -4.65 -9.95
N MET A 322 3.04 -5.41 -9.46
CA MET A 322 4.32 -5.56 -10.12
C MET A 322 4.97 -6.88 -9.71
N GLY A 323 5.88 -7.34 -10.55
CA GLY A 323 6.70 -8.50 -10.29
C GLY A 323 7.39 -8.98 -11.56
N CYS A 324 7.94 -10.18 -11.49
CA CYS A 324 8.68 -10.77 -12.59
C CYS A 324 8.65 -12.29 -12.56
N THR A 325 8.75 -12.91 -13.74
CA THR A 325 9.05 -14.34 -13.91
C THR A 325 10.45 -14.50 -14.49
N GLU A 326 10.72 -15.53 -15.30
CA GLU A 326 12.05 -15.80 -15.86
C GLU A 326 12.50 -14.75 -16.88
N ASP A 327 11.63 -14.29 -17.76
CA ASP A 327 11.96 -13.27 -18.77
C ASP A 327 10.99 -12.08 -18.76
N LEU A 328 9.82 -12.22 -18.15
CA LEU A 328 8.79 -11.18 -18.05
C LEU A 328 8.93 -10.34 -16.79
N TYR A 329 8.86 -9.02 -16.96
CA TYR A 329 8.69 -8.01 -15.93
C TYR A 329 7.40 -7.25 -16.18
N TYR A 330 6.47 -7.24 -15.22
CA TYR A 330 5.15 -6.63 -15.42
C TYR A 330 4.88 -5.54 -14.39
N CYS A 331 4.21 -4.48 -14.84
CA CYS A 331 3.66 -3.43 -14.00
C CYS A 331 2.22 -3.17 -14.42
N TYR A 332 1.30 -3.35 -13.48
CA TYR A 332 -0.14 -3.16 -13.67
C TYR A 332 -0.69 -1.99 -12.87
N PHE A 333 0.16 -1.13 -12.28
CA PHE A 333 -0.32 0.13 -11.73
C PHE A 333 -0.99 0.97 -12.82
N PRO A 334 -2.17 1.55 -12.58
CA PRO A 334 -2.82 2.45 -13.55
C PRO A 334 -2.05 3.77 -13.66
N MET A 335 -1.63 4.16 -14.86
CA MET A 335 -0.83 5.38 -15.08
C MET A 335 -1.61 6.34 -15.99
N PRO A 336 -2.45 7.23 -15.42
CA PRO A 336 -3.16 8.24 -16.19
C PRO A 336 -2.23 9.38 -16.63
N PHE A 337 -2.48 9.92 -17.81
CA PHE A 337 -1.86 11.14 -18.35
C PHE A 337 -2.86 11.90 -19.23
N ARG A 338 -2.68 13.22 -19.36
CA ARG A 338 -3.66 14.14 -19.97
C ARG A 338 -3.34 14.53 -21.40
N ARG A 339 -2.06 14.64 -21.74
CA ARG A 339 -1.56 15.19 -23.01
C ARG A 339 -0.69 14.20 -23.75
N ALA A 340 0.25 13.56 -23.06
CA ALA A 340 1.17 12.63 -23.68
C ALA A 340 1.85 11.71 -22.66
N ALA A 341 2.27 10.54 -23.12
CA ALA A 341 3.18 9.66 -22.40
C ALA A 341 4.38 9.32 -23.27
N LYS A 342 5.58 9.35 -22.68
CA LYS A 342 6.80 8.82 -23.28
C LYS A 342 7.41 7.80 -22.34
N ILE A 343 7.65 6.58 -22.82
CA ILE A 343 8.28 5.49 -22.10
C ILE A 343 9.56 5.12 -22.83
N GLN A 344 10.68 5.09 -22.13
CA GLN A 344 11.99 4.75 -22.70
C GLN A 344 12.82 3.90 -21.75
N ILE A 345 13.81 3.20 -22.31
CA ILE A 345 14.83 2.48 -21.55
C ILE A 345 16.15 3.23 -21.69
N ARG A 346 16.82 3.43 -20.57
CA ARG A 346 18.21 3.88 -20.50
C ARG A 346 19.09 2.69 -20.14
N SER A 347 20.09 2.41 -20.97
CA SER A 347 21.09 1.38 -20.70
C SER A 347 22.30 1.98 -20.00
N HIS A 348 22.77 1.31 -18.95
CA HIS A 348 24.10 1.47 -18.36
C HIS A 348 24.94 0.20 -18.55
N ALA A 349 24.50 -0.69 -19.44
CA ALA A 349 25.23 -1.91 -19.76
C ALA A 349 26.49 -1.59 -20.58
N LYS A 350 27.42 -2.54 -20.57
CA LYS A 350 28.64 -2.49 -21.39
C LYS A 350 28.41 -3.00 -22.80
N GLU A 351 27.44 -3.90 -22.94
CA GLU A 351 27.04 -4.54 -24.20
C GLU A 351 25.62 -4.11 -24.59
N LYS A 352 25.29 -4.33 -25.85
CA LYS A 352 23.96 -4.07 -26.40
C LYS A 352 22.94 -5.04 -25.81
N VAL A 353 21.79 -4.53 -25.37
CA VAL A 353 20.71 -5.36 -24.78
C VAL A 353 19.46 -5.32 -25.65
N SER A 354 18.89 -6.49 -25.95
CA SER A 354 17.62 -6.63 -26.66
C SER A 354 16.46 -6.66 -25.67
N ILE A 355 15.43 -5.84 -25.93
CA ILE A 355 14.22 -5.76 -25.12
C ILE A 355 13.00 -5.88 -26.03
N LYS A 356 12.07 -6.76 -25.67
CA LYS A 356 10.70 -6.67 -26.18
C LYS A 356 9.83 -6.01 -25.11
N ALA A 357 8.87 -5.21 -25.52
CA ALA A 357 7.96 -4.54 -24.62
C ALA A 357 6.55 -4.62 -25.17
N ARG A 358 5.57 -4.72 -24.28
CA ARG A 358 4.15 -4.64 -24.58
C ARG A 358 3.50 -3.62 -23.65
N LEU A 359 2.69 -2.75 -24.24
CA LEU A 359 1.95 -1.71 -23.54
C LEU A 359 0.45 -1.91 -23.77
N LYS A 360 -0.31 -1.98 -22.68
CA LYS A 360 -1.78 -2.01 -22.67
C LYS A 360 -2.30 -0.71 -22.10
N TYR A 361 -3.07 0.04 -22.88
CA TYR A 361 -3.59 1.34 -22.48
C TYR A 361 -4.95 1.60 -23.12
N ARG A 362 -5.74 2.51 -22.54
CA ARG A 362 -6.99 2.99 -23.14
C ARG A 362 -6.97 4.49 -23.30
N THR A 363 -7.43 4.97 -24.45
CA THR A 363 -7.70 6.39 -24.66
C THR A 363 -8.98 6.76 -23.92
N GLU A 364 -8.87 7.59 -22.90
CA GLU A 364 -9.99 8.07 -22.10
C GLU A 364 -9.63 9.40 -21.43
N ALA A 365 -10.66 10.16 -21.05
CA ALA A 365 -10.46 11.38 -20.27
C ALA A 365 -9.95 11.01 -18.86
N THR A 366 -8.89 11.69 -18.44
CA THR A 366 -8.37 11.63 -17.07
C THR A 366 -8.90 12.84 -16.29
N GLY A 367 -9.41 12.61 -15.08
CA GLY A 367 -9.99 13.68 -14.26
C GLY A 367 -8.93 14.55 -13.60
N ASP A 368 -9.31 15.74 -13.13
CA ASP A 368 -8.38 16.67 -12.45
C ASP A 368 -7.84 16.11 -11.14
N THR A 369 -8.54 15.14 -10.54
CA THR A 369 -8.11 14.45 -9.32
C THR A 369 -7.27 13.21 -9.59
N ASP A 370 -7.05 12.80 -10.84
CA ASP A 370 -6.19 11.67 -11.17
C ASP A 370 -4.72 12.08 -11.09
N GLY A 371 -3.98 11.46 -10.15
CA GLY A 371 -2.56 11.68 -9.99
C GLY A 371 -1.75 10.98 -11.07
N LEU A 372 -0.62 11.58 -11.43
CA LEU A 372 0.42 10.98 -12.25
C LEU A 372 1.17 9.92 -11.44
N PHE A 373 1.36 8.73 -12.03
CA PHE A 373 2.16 7.67 -11.41
C PHE A 373 3.63 8.08 -11.35
N CYS A 374 4.23 7.99 -10.17
CA CYS A 374 5.63 8.32 -9.94
C CYS A 374 6.35 7.15 -9.30
N ALA A 375 7.61 6.96 -9.69
CA ALA A 375 8.47 6.00 -9.02
C ALA A 375 9.92 6.51 -8.97
N ARG A 376 10.53 6.44 -7.79
CA ARG A 376 11.88 6.97 -7.57
C ARG A 376 12.75 5.96 -6.86
N ARG A 377 13.99 5.83 -7.33
CA ARG A 377 15.06 5.14 -6.62
C ARG A 377 15.49 5.97 -5.42
N TYR A 378 15.42 5.40 -4.22
CA TYR A 378 16.15 5.91 -3.06
C TYR A 378 17.39 5.04 -2.87
N ASP A 379 18.56 5.67 -2.86
CA ASP A 379 19.84 4.98 -2.72
C ASP A 379 20.89 5.91 -2.12
N HIS A 380 20.57 6.44 -0.94
CA HIS A 380 21.39 7.43 -0.27
C HIS A 380 22.64 6.79 0.35
N LEU A 381 23.68 7.61 0.55
CA LEU A 381 24.74 7.28 1.50
C LEU A 381 24.13 7.12 2.90
N LEU A 382 24.87 6.47 3.80
CA LEU A 382 24.48 6.41 5.21
C LEU A 382 24.20 7.84 5.72
N PRO A 383 23.03 8.10 6.32
CA PRO A 383 22.77 9.37 6.95
C PRO A 383 23.74 9.57 8.12
N PRO A 384 23.89 10.80 8.62
CA PRO A 384 24.64 11.04 9.85
C PRO A 384 24.12 10.14 10.98
N THR A 385 25.02 9.70 11.87
CA THR A 385 24.64 8.88 13.03
C THR A 385 23.50 9.51 13.83
N GLY A 386 22.51 8.70 14.20
CA GLY A 386 21.32 9.18 14.92
C GLY A 386 20.24 9.82 14.02
N LYS A 387 20.37 9.74 12.69
CA LYS A 387 19.36 10.25 11.74
C LYS A 387 18.77 9.12 10.92
N ASN A 388 17.47 9.15 10.70
CA ASN A 388 16.77 8.21 9.85
C ASN A 388 17.23 8.36 8.38
N TYR A 389 17.13 7.27 7.61
CA TYR A 389 17.19 7.30 6.16
C TYR A 389 15.94 7.94 5.58
N THR A 390 16.10 8.92 4.69
CA THR A 390 14.98 9.43 3.90
C THR A 390 14.67 8.45 2.76
N VAL A 391 13.43 7.95 2.72
CA VAL A 391 12.91 7.09 1.64
C VAL A 391 12.17 7.91 0.59
N LEU A 392 11.38 8.89 1.06
CA LEU A 392 10.67 9.84 0.21
C LEU A 392 10.61 11.19 0.93
N ASP A 393 10.94 12.25 0.20
CA ASP A 393 10.69 13.64 0.59
C ASP A 393 10.12 14.33 -0.65
N THR A 394 8.82 14.64 -0.61
CA THR A 394 8.13 15.24 -1.75
C THR A 394 7.12 16.28 -1.30
N ALA A 395 7.04 17.37 -2.06
CA ALA A 395 6.01 18.39 -1.94
C ALA A 395 4.89 18.17 -2.98
N GLY A 396 3.78 18.88 -2.78
CA GLY A 396 2.58 18.86 -3.61
C GLY A 396 1.51 17.91 -3.05
N ARG A 397 0.45 17.72 -3.84
CA ARG A 397 -0.69 16.87 -3.47
C ARG A 397 -0.57 15.48 -4.07
N GLY A 398 -0.74 14.44 -3.26
CA GLY A 398 -0.52 13.07 -3.71
C GLY A 398 -0.93 12.00 -2.72
N HIS A 399 -0.47 10.79 -2.97
CA HIS A 399 -0.49 9.70 -1.99
C HIS A 399 0.60 8.67 -2.26
N PHE A 400 1.21 8.16 -1.19
CA PHE A 400 2.11 7.01 -1.24
C PHE A 400 1.33 5.73 -1.53
N ALA A 401 1.86 4.92 -2.45
CA ALA A 401 1.22 3.69 -2.93
C ALA A 401 1.99 2.42 -2.51
N GLY A 402 3.27 2.50 -2.18
CA GLY A 402 4.05 1.35 -1.76
C GLY A 402 5.54 1.53 -2.03
N LEU A 403 6.33 0.50 -1.72
CA LEU A 403 7.74 0.47 -2.08
C LEU A 403 8.27 -0.96 -2.25
N VAL A 404 9.40 -1.05 -2.96
CA VAL A 404 10.35 -2.15 -2.92
C VAL A 404 11.58 -1.70 -2.15
N MET A 405 12.18 -2.57 -1.36
CA MET A 405 13.47 -2.39 -0.70
C MET A 405 14.41 -3.53 -1.12
N ASP A 406 15.45 -3.24 -1.91
CA ASP A 406 16.37 -4.23 -2.50
C ASP A 406 17.69 -4.38 -1.73
N ARG A 407 17.92 -3.51 -0.74
CA ARG A 407 18.96 -3.68 0.29
C ARG A 407 18.37 -3.23 1.62
N PRO A 408 17.78 -4.13 2.41
CA PRO A 408 17.02 -3.75 3.61
C PRO A 408 17.87 -3.46 4.85
N GLY A 409 19.16 -3.15 4.70
CA GLY A 409 20.05 -2.78 5.81
C GLY A 409 19.91 -3.66 7.07
N HIS A 410 19.23 -3.16 8.10
CA HIS A 410 18.99 -3.86 9.38
C HIS A 410 17.50 -3.94 9.70
N MET A 411 17.00 -5.14 9.97
CA MET A 411 15.56 -5.36 10.10
C MET A 411 14.83 -4.67 11.26
N GLU A 412 15.49 -4.26 12.33
CA GLU A 412 14.79 -3.68 13.49
C GLU A 412 14.34 -2.23 13.27
N GLY A 413 14.71 -1.58 12.17
CA GLY A 413 14.42 -0.14 11.99
C GLY A 413 12.94 0.16 11.74
N ASP A 414 12.38 1.08 12.53
CA ASP A 414 11.02 1.59 12.38
C ASP A 414 10.84 2.48 11.14
N ASP A 415 9.66 2.38 10.52
CA ASP A 415 9.20 3.29 9.48
C ASP A 415 8.37 4.45 10.05
N PHE A 416 8.56 5.65 9.48
CA PHE A 416 7.88 6.86 9.90
C PHE A 416 7.31 7.61 8.71
N PHE A 417 6.04 8.00 8.79
CA PHE A 417 5.36 8.81 7.78
C PHE A 417 4.84 10.10 8.42
N PHE A 418 5.29 11.24 7.88
CA PHE A 418 4.87 12.57 8.28
C PHE A 418 4.20 13.23 7.07
N ALA A 419 2.88 13.25 7.07
CA ALA A 419 2.10 13.93 6.04
C ALA A 419 1.92 15.40 6.41
N ASP A 420 1.97 16.29 5.43
CA ASP A 420 1.59 17.71 5.56
C ASP A 420 2.31 18.43 6.72
N GLY A 421 3.58 18.09 6.96
CA GLY A 421 4.42 18.72 7.98
C GLY A 421 4.08 18.34 9.43
N GLU A 422 3.38 17.23 9.65
CA GLU A 422 3.10 16.66 10.98
C GLU A 422 4.34 16.56 11.88
N GLU A 423 4.24 16.99 13.14
CA GLU A 423 5.31 16.81 14.15
C GLU A 423 5.39 15.35 14.63
N GLN A 424 4.25 14.68 14.73
CA GLN A 424 4.14 13.28 15.14
C GLN A 424 3.73 12.45 13.94
N PRO A 425 4.39 11.31 13.69
CA PRO A 425 4.11 10.52 12.51
C PRO A 425 2.69 9.95 12.57
N SER A 426 1.96 10.05 11.47
CA SER A 426 0.66 9.36 11.34
C SER A 426 0.84 7.85 11.23
N ILE A 427 2.00 7.38 10.77
CA ILE A 427 2.40 5.97 10.80
C ILE A 427 3.77 5.85 11.46
N HIS A 428 3.82 5.09 12.57
CA HIS A 428 5.05 4.65 13.24
C HIS A 428 5.07 3.11 13.22
N GLY A 429 6.10 2.55 12.59
CA GLY A 429 6.41 1.12 12.51
C GLY A 429 6.81 0.46 13.83
N THR A 430 7.33 -0.76 13.72
CA THR A 430 7.91 -1.54 14.83
C THR A 430 9.14 -2.35 14.39
N GLY A 431 9.58 -2.15 13.14
CA GLY A 431 10.56 -2.98 12.46
C GLY A 431 10.35 -2.99 10.95
N THR A 432 11.45 -3.15 10.22
CA THR A 432 11.47 -3.22 8.76
C THR A 432 10.81 -4.50 8.27
N GLU A 433 11.02 -5.66 8.89
CA GLU A 433 10.32 -6.89 8.47
C GLU A 433 8.83 -6.80 8.76
N ASP A 434 8.48 -6.17 9.88
CA ASP A 434 7.11 -5.96 10.34
C ASP A 434 6.32 -5.13 9.32
N PHE A 435 6.96 -4.06 8.81
CA PHE A 435 6.40 -3.27 7.71
C PHE A 435 6.05 -4.14 6.51
N PHE A 436 6.89 -5.11 6.15
CA PHE A 436 6.64 -6.01 5.01
C PHE A 436 5.69 -7.19 5.33
N ASN A 437 5.08 -7.22 6.52
CA ASN A 437 4.33 -8.33 7.09
C ASN A 437 5.12 -9.61 7.28
N PHE A 438 6.43 -9.52 7.49
CA PHE A 438 7.26 -10.64 7.95
C PHE A 438 7.59 -10.43 9.42
N ALA A 439 8.38 -11.33 9.99
CA ALA A 439 8.72 -11.32 11.41
C ALA A 439 9.98 -12.14 11.62
N TRP A 440 10.78 -11.76 12.61
CA TRP A 440 11.96 -12.50 13.06
C TRP A 440 13.02 -12.66 11.95
N GLY A 441 13.28 -11.57 11.21
CA GLY A 441 14.34 -11.50 10.20
C GLY A 441 13.97 -12.02 8.79
N LEU A 442 15.01 -12.14 7.94
CA LEU A 442 14.90 -12.26 6.47
C LEU A 442 15.09 -13.67 5.92
N GLY A 443 15.19 -14.69 6.78
CA GLY A 443 15.55 -16.06 6.37
C GLY A 443 14.46 -16.82 5.59
N HIS A 444 13.33 -16.19 5.32
CA HIS A 444 12.14 -16.82 4.75
C HIS A 444 11.60 -16.01 3.59
N THR A 445 11.15 -16.71 2.55
CA THR A 445 10.61 -16.07 1.34
C THR A 445 9.12 -16.35 1.16
N ALA A 446 8.38 -15.33 0.75
CA ALA A 446 7.07 -15.50 0.14
C ALA A 446 6.81 -14.36 -0.84
N SER A 447 6.05 -14.65 -1.89
CA SER A 447 5.47 -13.64 -2.78
C SER A 447 3.95 -13.70 -2.61
N LEU A 448 3.38 -12.66 -2.02
CA LEU A 448 1.95 -12.53 -1.77
C LEU A 448 1.41 -11.31 -2.52
N PRO A 449 0.08 -11.22 -2.75
CA PRO A 449 -0.49 -10.23 -3.68
C PRO A 449 -0.07 -8.78 -3.40
N LEU A 450 0.00 -8.37 -2.13
CA LEU A 450 0.36 -7.00 -1.75
C LEU A 450 1.69 -6.87 -1.01
N HIS A 451 2.38 -7.97 -0.70
CA HIS A 451 3.65 -7.92 0.02
C HIS A 451 4.49 -9.17 -0.21
N GLY A 452 5.79 -9.09 0.04
CA GLY A 452 6.65 -10.25 -0.06
C GLY A 452 8.09 -9.96 0.33
N ILE A 453 8.81 -11.03 0.64
CA ILE A 453 10.27 -11.04 0.75
C ILE A 453 10.76 -12.13 -0.18
N THR A 454 11.59 -11.75 -1.15
CA THR A 454 12.30 -12.65 -2.03
C THR A 454 13.78 -12.61 -1.66
N ILE A 455 14.47 -13.76 -1.66
CA ILE A 455 15.90 -13.81 -1.40
C ILE A 455 16.59 -14.14 -2.73
N GLN A 456 17.29 -13.17 -3.28
CA GLN A 456 17.96 -13.28 -4.57
C GLN A 456 19.46 -13.11 -4.39
N SER A 457 20.23 -14.13 -4.77
CA SER A 457 21.70 -14.15 -4.59
C SER A 457 22.13 -13.82 -3.15
N ASN A 458 21.45 -14.42 -2.16
CA ASN A 458 21.64 -14.16 -0.72
C ASN A 458 21.31 -12.73 -0.25
N THR A 459 20.69 -11.91 -1.09
CA THR A 459 20.22 -10.57 -0.73
C THR A 459 18.68 -10.56 -0.69
N PRO A 460 18.07 -10.17 0.43
CA PRO A 460 16.62 -10.03 0.52
C PRO A 460 16.15 -8.79 -0.24
N VAL A 461 15.07 -8.94 -0.99
CA VAL A 461 14.31 -7.90 -1.65
C VAL A 461 12.89 -7.97 -1.13
N CYS A 462 12.43 -6.89 -0.53
CA CYS A 462 11.14 -6.83 0.14
C CYS A 462 10.22 -5.89 -0.64
N TYR A 463 8.92 -6.15 -0.67
CA TYR A 463 7.95 -5.23 -1.24
C TYR A 463 6.66 -5.19 -0.43
N ARG A 464 6.01 -4.03 -0.42
CA ARG A 464 4.66 -3.86 0.08
C ARG A 464 3.94 -2.75 -0.68
N VAL A 465 2.71 -3.03 -1.10
CA VAL A 465 1.79 -2.07 -1.73
C VAL A 465 0.67 -1.73 -0.74
N HIS A 466 0.38 -0.45 -0.62
CA HIS A 466 -0.63 0.12 0.29
C HIS A 466 -1.97 0.28 -0.43
N LEU A 467 -2.73 -0.80 -0.51
CA LEU A 467 -4.07 -0.81 -1.10
C LEU A 467 -5.06 -1.48 -0.14
N PRO A 468 -6.23 -0.87 0.15
CA PRO A 468 -6.67 0.48 -0.23
C PRO A 468 -6.10 1.59 0.69
N ALA A 469 -5.29 1.22 1.69
CA ALA A 469 -4.71 2.12 2.70
C ALA A 469 -3.54 2.99 2.21
N ALA A 470 -3.66 3.59 1.03
CA ALA A 470 -2.71 4.59 0.55
C ALA A 470 -2.55 5.71 1.59
N VAL A 471 -1.37 6.34 1.64
CA VAL A 471 -1.08 7.44 2.60
C VAL A 471 -1.15 8.77 1.84
N PRO A 472 -2.28 9.48 1.86
CA PRO A 472 -2.44 10.76 1.16
C PRO A 472 -1.78 11.92 1.88
N PHE A 473 -1.45 12.94 1.09
CA PHE A 473 -0.89 14.21 1.53
C PHE A 473 -1.40 15.33 0.62
N GLN A 474 -1.64 16.51 1.19
CA GLN A 474 -2.07 17.70 0.45
C GLN A 474 -0.90 18.59 0.05
N ASP A 475 0.09 18.73 0.92
CA ASP A 475 1.19 19.68 0.80
C ASP A 475 2.55 18.98 0.72
N SER A 476 2.78 17.94 1.53
CA SER A 476 4.04 17.22 1.54
C SER A 476 3.96 15.83 2.18
N LEU A 477 4.90 14.97 1.84
CA LEU A 477 5.10 13.70 2.53
C LEU A 477 6.59 13.45 2.74
N LEU A 478 6.95 13.27 4.01
CA LEU A 478 8.25 12.78 4.42
C LEU A 478 8.10 11.35 4.96
N VAL A 479 8.79 10.42 4.32
CA VAL A 479 8.92 9.02 4.75
C VAL A 479 10.36 8.77 5.15
N THR A 480 10.56 8.35 6.38
CA THR A 480 11.89 8.03 6.91
C THR A 480 11.94 6.65 7.53
N TRP A 481 13.14 6.11 7.65
CA TRP A 481 13.40 4.76 8.15
C TRP A 481 14.55 4.77 9.14
N GLU A 482 14.37 4.20 10.31
CA GLU A 482 15.51 3.87 11.15
C GLU A 482 16.35 2.79 10.49
N HIS A 483 17.66 2.82 10.71
CA HIS A 483 18.59 1.89 10.06
C HIS A 483 19.35 1.01 11.02
N GLY A 484 18.66 0.55 12.05
CA GLY A 484 19.12 -0.45 13.00
C GLY A 484 19.37 0.11 14.39
N HIS A 485 19.18 -0.75 15.39
CA HIS A 485 19.24 -0.38 16.80
C HIS A 485 20.48 -0.95 17.46
N ASP A 486 21.10 -0.15 18.33
CA ASP A 486 22.17 -0.57 19.22
C ASP A 486 21.66 -0.51 20.67
N THR A 487 21.83 -1.60 21.40
CA THR A 487 21.27 -1.75 22.75
C THR A 487 21.81 -0.76 23.77
N LYS A 488 22.96 -0.11 23.50
CA LYS A 488 23.56 0.91 24.37
C LYS A 488 23.41 2.33 23.83
N ARG A 489 23.33 2.48 22.51
CA ARG A 489 23.42 3.77 21.83
C ARG A 489 22.10 4.27 21.24
N GLY A 490 21.10 3.38 21.08
CA GLY A 490 19.80 3.72 20.49
C GLY A 490 19.73 3.42 18.99
N ALA A 491 18.75 4.00 18.31
CA ALA A 491 18.53 3.82 16.87
C ALA A 491 19.61 4.51 16.01
N ASN A 492 19.78 4.05 14.76
CA ASN A 492 20.60 4.66 13.71
C ASN A 492 22.13 4.63 13.94
N PHE A 493 22.64 3.54 14.53
CA PHE A 493 24.08 3.31 14.71
C PHE A 493 24.66 2.22 13.81
N HIS A 494 23.81 1.44 13.15
CA HIS A 494 24.25 0.39 12.23
C HIS A 494 24.58 0.97 10.84
N LYS A 495 25.61 0.43 10.19
CA LYS A 495 26.15 0.93 8.91
C LYS A 495 25.50 0.27 7.67
N GLY A 496 24.33 -0.35 7.85
CA GLY A 496 23.62 -1.03 6.78
C GLY A 496 23.03 -0.01 5.81
N ARG A 497 23.31 -0.17 4.51
CA ARG A 497 22.79 0.72 3.47
C ARG A 497 21.38 0.32 3.08
N TYR A 498 20.48 1.31 3.05
CA TYR A 498 19.12 1.14 2.57
C TYR A 498 18.98 1.61 1.13
N SER A 499 18.31 0.81 0.31
CA SER A 499 17.88 1.26 -1.00
C SER A 499 16.64 0.54 -1.49
N GLY A 500 15.96 1.14 -2.47
CA GLY A 500 14.74 0.58 -3.02
C GLY A 500 14.10 1.47 -4.07
N VAL A 501 12.82 1.24 -4.35
CA VAL A 501 12.00 2.06 -5.24
C VAL A 501 10.70 2.37 -4.50
N VAL A 502 10.38 3.66 -4.37
CA VAL A 502 9.10 4.11 -3.84
C VAL A 502 8.12 4.38 -4.98
N PHE A 503 6.86 3.98 -4.81
CA PHE A 503 5.75 4.25 -5.72
C PHE A 503 4.74 5.19 -5.06
N TYR A 504 4.29 6.20 -5.80
CA TYR A 504 3.32 7.17 -5.32
C TYR A 504 2.61 7.84 -6.50
N TYR A 505 1.49 8.49 -6.23
CA TYR A 505 0.79 9.33 -7.20
C TYR A 505 0.88 10.78 -6.74
N ARG A 506 1.02 11.71 -7.69
CA ARG A 506 0.96 13.15 -7.41
C ARG A 506 0.16 13.88 -8.46
N LEU A 507 -0.53 14.94 -8.08
CA LEU A 507 -1.01 15.89 -9.07
C LEU A 507 0.17 16.63 -9.71
N PRO A 508 0.06 17.05 -10.97
CA PRO A 508 0.98 18.02 -11.54
C PRO A 508 1.07 19.24 -10.63
N PRO A 509 2.25 19.89 -10.51
CA PRO A 509 2.32 21.19 -9.85
C PRO A 509 1.34 22.17 -10.53
N PRO A 510 0.70 23.06 -9.74
CA PRO A 510 -0.31 24.00 -10.23
C PRO A 510 0.20 24.95 -11.31
#